data_AF-A0A920VDI1-F1
#
_entry.id   AF-A0A920VDI1-F1
#
_cell.length_a   1.000
_cell.length_b   1.000
_cell.length_c   1.000
_cell.angle_alpha   90.00
_cell.angle_beta   90.00
_cell.angle_gamma   90.00
#
_symmetry.space_group_name_H-M   'P 1'
#
loop_
_entity.id
_entity.type
_entity.pdbx_description
1 polymer ?
#
loop_
_entity_poly.entity_id
_entity_poly.type
_entity_poly.pdbx_seq_one_letter_code
_entity_poly.pdbx_strand_id
1 'polypeptide(L)'
;MVISGCLWMTKRHGIQRGATFGGGDPLPEEESALKDSGNNFQGDVDPTNNFRSIRNRDNNYMLDRDVQKTQTFTGIRGINAQDRAIQESRGPIVDRTQEFLGPADMAIVAARKLLEQAIETVKDDGDPLGVAPTYYNIRAAEATYFRGKNWKDDLFRECIHDTNDQNS
;
A
#
# COMPACT_ATOMS: atom_id res chain seq x y z
N MET A 1 -3.85 0.38 -6.03
CA MET A 1 -4.10 -0.29 -4.74
C MET A 1 -2.75 -0.82 -4.25
N VAL A 2 -2.16 -0.17 -3.26
CA VAL A 2 -0.79 -0.46 -2.81
C VAL A 2 -0.80 -1.75 -1.99
N ILE A 3 -0.43 -2.85 -2.64
CA ILE A 3 -0.03 -4.08 -1.96
C ILE A 3 1.49 -3.94 -1.78
N SER A 4 1.92 -3.34 -0.67
CA SER A 4 3.32 -3.42 -0.24
C SER A 4 3.39 -4.42 0.90
N GLY A 5 3.55 -5.69 0.52
CA GLY A 5 3.72 -6.82 1.43
C GLY A 5 5.12 -7.39 1.26
N CYS A 6 6.13 -6.65 1.69
CA CYS A 6 7.50 -7.16 1.78
C CYS A 6 7.61 -8.01 3.07
N LEU A 7 7.47 -9.33 2.93
CA LEU A 7 7.63 -10.30 4.01
C LEU A 7 9.11 -10.44 4.38
N TRP A 8 9.60 -9.64 5.32
CA TRP A 8 10.86 -9.94 6.03
C TRP A 8 10.56 -10.69 7.34
N MET A 9 10.73 -12.01 7.32
CA MET A 9 10.71 -12.85 8.53
C MET A 9 12.04 -12.71 9.28
N THR A 10 12.13 -11.83 10.26
CA THR A 10 13.17 -11.91 11.29
C THR A 10 12.71 -12.86 12.40
N LYS A 11 13.44 -13.97 12.56
CA LYS A 11 13.27 -14.94 13.65
C LYS A 11 13.64 -14.28 14.99
N ARG A 12 12.69 -13.68 15.69
CA ARG A 12 12.54 -13.67 17.17
C ARG A 12 11.40 -12.72 17.53
N HIS A 13 10.32 -13.29 18.06
CA HIS A 13 9.13 -12.61 18.58
C HIS A 13 8.31 -11.88 17.51
N GLY A 14 7.19 -12.51 17.11
CA GLY A 14 6.27 -12.01 16.10
C GLY A 14 5.45 -10.83 16.61
N ILE A 15 5.94 -9.62 16.35
CA ILE A 15 5.18 -8.37 16.48
C ILE A 15 4.82 -7.95 15.05
N GLN A 16 3.53 -7.91 14.72
CA GLN A 16 3.03 -7.12 13.59
C GLN A 16 2.40 -5.85 14.17
N ARG A 17 2.68 -4.74 13.50
CA ARG A 17 2.32 -3.38 13.92
C ARG A 17 1.35 -2.79 12.91
N GLY A 18 0.37 -2.07 13.41
CA GLY A 18 -0.41 -1.10 12.67
C GLY A 18 -0.92 -0.03 13.62
N ALA A 19 -1.29 1.08 13.00
CA ALA A 19 -1.42 2.37 13.65
C ALA A 19 -2.87 2.82 13.66
N THR A 20 -3.36 3.22 14.82
CA THR A 20 -4.58 4.03 14.97
C THR A 20 -4.16 5.50 15.12
N PHE A 21 -4.77 6.39 14.33
CA PHE A 21 -4.55 7.84 14.45
C PHE A 21 -5.67 8.42 15.31
N GLY A 22 -5.37 8.81 16.55
CA GLY A 22 -6.34 9.26 17.54
C GLY A 22 -5.81 10.32 18.52
N GLY A 23 -5.09 11.33 18.01
CA GLY A 23 -4.62 12.47 18.80
C GLY A 23 -4.96 13.79 18.09
N GLY A 24 -5.41 14.80 18.84
CA GLY A 24 -5.72 16.15 18.33
C GLY A 24 -4.48 17.01 18.06
N ASP A 25 -3.31 16.57 18.54
CA ASP A 25 -2.03 17.22 18.27
C ASP A 25 -1.34 16.56 17.07
N PRO A 26 -0.66 17.32 16.19
CA PRO A 26 0.14 16.74 15.13
C PRO A 26 1.24 15.86 15.74
N LEU A 27 1.45 14.68 15.13
CA LEU A 27 2.50 13.77 15.57
C LEU A 27 3.86 14.50 15.59
N PRO A 28 4.65 14.36 16.68
CA PRO A 28 6.03 14.81 16.69
C PRO A 28 6.77 14.29 15.46
N GLU A 29 7.66 15.10 14.87
CA GLU A 29 8.35 14.72 13.62
C GLU A 29 9.10 13.38 13.76
N GLU A 30 9.60 13.09 14.96
CA GLU A 30 10.24 11.83 15.32
C GLU A 30 9.32 10.61 15.37
N GLU A 31 8.03 10.82 15.63
CA GLU A 31 6.99 9.79 15.68
C GLU A 31 6.15 9.72 14.39
N SER A 32 6.41 10.61 13.43
CA SER A 32 5.75 10.56 12.13
C SER A 32 6.02 9.22 11.45
N ALA A 33 4.96 8.44 11.21
CA ALA A 33 5.04 7.17 10.47
C ALA A 33 5.61 7.34 9.04
N LEU A 34 5.65 8.58 8.55
CA LEU A 34 6.23 8.94 7.25
C LEU A 34 7.71 9.28 7.31
N LYS A 35 8.31 9.40 8.50
CA LYS A 35 9.74 9.63 8.70
C LYS A 35 10.52 8.53 7.98
N ASP A 36 11.37 8.95 7.05
CA ASP A 36 12.15 8.09 6.15
C ASP A 36 11.35 7.23 5.15
N SER A 37 10.04 7.41 5.04
CA SER A 37 9.21 6.73 4.04
C SER A 37 9.48 7.22 2.62
N GLY A 38 10.01 8.44 2.43
CA GLY A 38 10.21 9.07 1.13
C GLY A 38 9.01 9.88 0.62
N ASN A 39 8.04 10.21 1.50
CA ASN A 39 6.86 11.02 1.20
C ASN A 39 6.62 12.16 2.20
N ASN A 40 7.64 12.61 2.95
CA ASN A 40 7.46 13.71 3.90
C ASN A 40 7.15 15.04 3.18
N PHE A 41 6.09 15.72 3.64
CA PHE A 41 5.50 16.93 3.05
C PHE A 41 6.43 18.15 2.98
N GLN A 42 7.63 18.08 3.57
CA GLN A 42 8.64 19.14 3.52
C GLN A 42 10.07 18.62 3.25
N GLY A 43 10.26 17.31 3.15
CA GLY A 43 11.57 16.68 3.00
C GLY A 43 11.74 15.84 1.72
N ASP A 44 10.64 15.33 1.17
CA ASP A 44 10.65 14.47 -0.03
C ASP A 44 9.71 14.97 -1.14
N VAL A 45 8.86 15.93 -0.81
CA VAL A 45 7.89 16.57 -1.71
C VAL A 45 8.14 18.07 -1.67
N ASP A 46 8.21 18.68 -2.85
CA ASP A 46 8.38 20.11 -3.02
C ASP A 46 7.00 20.78 -3.18
N PRO A 47 6.48 21.46 -2.13
CA PRO A 47 5.18 22.13 -2.20
C PRO A 47 5.18 23.35 -3.12
N THR A 48 6.36 23.93 -3.41
CA THR A 48 6.48 25.08 -4.32
C THR A 48 6.51 24.67 -5.78
N ASN A 49 6.89 23.42 -6.06
CA ASN A 49 6.91 22.81 -7.38
C ASN A 49 5.75 21.83 -7.56
N ASN A 50 4.52 22.31 -7.37
CA ASN A 50 3.30 21.55 -7.65
C ASN A 50 3.18 20.21 -6.90
N PHE A 51 3.73 20.14 -5.68
CA PHE A 51 3.81 18.93 -4.86
C PHE A 51 4.56 17.78 -5.56
N ARG A 52 5.51 18.12 -6.43
CA ARG A 52 6.36 17.14 -7.10
C ARG A 52 7.34 16.54 -6.11
N SER A 53 7.58 15.24 -6.21
CA SER A 53 8.63 14.62 -5.38
C SER A 53 10.01 15.12 -5.78
N ILE A 54 10.83 15.40 -4.76
CA ILE A 54 12.23 15.78 -4.92
C ILE A 54 13.00 14.65 -5.61
N ARG A 55 12.73 13.38 -5.28
CA ARG A 55 13.30 12.20 -5.97
C ARG A 55 12.34 11.73 -7.05
N ASN A 56 12.70 11.96 -8.30
CA ASN A 56 11.83 11.71 -9.44
C ASN A 56 12.63 11.14 -10.63
N ARG A 57 11.92 10.78 -11.70
CA ARG A 57 12.53 10.21 -12.90
C ARG A 57 13.64 11.09 -13.50
N ASP A 58 13.48 12.42 -13.47
CA ASP A 58 14.41 13.36 -14.12
C ASP A 58 15.78 13.38 -13.44
N ASN A 59 15.82 13.14 -12.12
CA ASN A 59 17.07 13.02 -11.37
C ASN A 59 17.42 11.58 -10.98
N ASN A 60 16.85 10.61 -11.70
CA ASN A 60 17.05 9.18 -11.46
C ASN A 60 16.83 8.80 -9.98
N TYR A 61 15.83 9.42 -9.36
CA TYR A 61 15.45 9.25 -7.95
C TYR A 61 16.57 9.49 -6.95
N MET A 62 17.58 10.29 -7.34
CA MET A 62 18.82 10.51 -6.57
C MET A 62 19.52 9.21 -6.18
N LEU A 63 19.56 8.25 -7.11
CA LEU A 63 20.24 6.97 -6.95
C LEU A 63 21.71 7.16 -6.57
N ASP A 64 22.09 6.62 -5.41
CA ASP A 64 23.48 6.56 -4.96
C ASP A 64 24.04 5.15 -5.19
N ARG A 65 25.04 5.04 -6.07
CA ARG A 65 25.66 3.76 -6.44
C ARG A 65 26.58 3.19 -5.37
N ASP A 66 27.14 4.03 -4.51
CA ASP A 66 27.99 3.57 -3.41
C ASP A 66 27.10 3.00 -2.30
N VAL A 67 25.99 3.68 -1.98
CA VAL A 67 24.95 3.14 -1.10
C VAL A 67 24.32 1.87 -1.70
N GLN A 68 24.11 1.82 -3.02
CA GLN A 68 23.56 0.63 -3.68
C GLN A 68 24.44 -0.62 -3.47
N LYS A 69 25.76 -0.42 -3.50
CA LYS A 69 26.73 -1.51 -3.35
C LYS A 69 26.94 -1.92 -1.89
N THR A 70 26.80 -0.97 -0.96
CA THR A 70 27.30 -1.14 0.42
C THR A 70 26.19 -1.23 1.48
N GLN A 71 25.00 -0.70 1.23
CA GLN A 71 23.97 -0.53 2.26
C GLN A 71 22.56 -0.98 1.83
N THR A 72 22.06 -0.54 0.67
CA THR A 72 20.68 -0.85 0.23
C THR A 72 20.68 -1.41 -1.19
N PHE A 73 19.81 -2.37 -1.52
CA PHE A 73 19.80 -2.97 -2.86
C PHE A 73 19.47 -1.99 -4.00
N THR A 74 18.69 -0.96 -3.69
CA THR A 74 18.21 0.03 -4.67
C THR A 74 19.09 1.27 -4.74
N GLY A 75 19.81 1.64 -3.67
CA GLY A 75 20.55 2.91 -3.60
C GLY A 75 19.66 4.15 -3.55
N ILE A 76 18.33 3.98 -3.42
CA ILE A 76 17.34 5.06 -3.38
C ILE A 76 16.83 5.19 -1.94
N ARG A 77 16.88 6.41 -1.40
CA ARG A 77 16.38 6.69 -0.04
C ARG A 77 14.86 6.76 -0.01
N GLY A 78 14.27 6.01 0.92
CA GLY A 78 12.83 5.97 1.17
C GLY A 78 12.10 4.88 0.39
N ILE A 79 11.28 4.09 1.09
CA ILE A 79 10.54 2.96 0.51
C ILE A 79 9.58 3.44 -0.59
N ASN A 80 8.86 4.53 -0.36
CA ASN A 80 7.93 5.08 -1.34
C ASN A 80 8.65 5.57 -2.61
N ALA A 81 9.85 6.12 -2.47
CA ALA A 81 10.65 6.54 -3.61
C ALA A 81 11.16 5.34 -4.42
N GLN A 82 11.51 4.24 -3.75
CA GLN A 82 11.86 2.97 -4.41
C GLN A 82 10.67 2.39 -5.18
N ASP A 83 9.50 2.32 -4.56
CA ASP A 83 8.28 1.83 -5.21
C ASP A 83 7.89 2.70 -6.40
N ARG A 84 7.95 4.04 -6.24
CA ARG A 84 7.69 5.00 -7.32
C ARG A 84 8.66 4.80 -8.49
N ALA A 85 9.95 4.61 -8.21
CA ALA A 85 10.95 4.39 -9.24
C ALA A 85 10.63 3.16 -10.09
N ILE A 86 10.24 2.05 -9.46
CA ILE A 86 9.87 0.83 -10.18
C ILE A 86 8.56 1.00 -10.94
N GLN A 87 7.54 1.64 -10.34
CA GLN A 87 6.26 1.88 -11.00
C GLN A 87 6.42 2.75 -12.26
N GLU A 88 7.16 3.86 -12.16
CA GLU A 88 7.39 4.80 -13.25
C GLU A 88 8.36 4.27 -14.32
N SER A 89 9.25 3.33 -13.96
CA SER A 89 10.22 2.74 -14.90
C SER A 89 9.56 2.00 -16.07
N ARG A 90 8.34 1.49 -15.85
CA ARG A 90 7.58 0.77 -16.88
C ARG A 90 6.99 1.69 -17.96
N GLY A 91 7.08 3.01 -17.79
CA GLY A 91 6.55 4.00 -18.71
C GLY A 91 5.05 4.24 -18.54
N PRO A 92 4.48 5.20 -19.31
CA PRO A 92 3.08 5.61 -19.15
C PRO A 92 2.05 4.52 -19.45
N ILE A 93 2.33 3.71 -20.48
CA ILE A 93 1.50 2.58 -20.89
C ILE A 93 2.43 1.39 -21.11
N VAL A 94 2.13 0.29 -20.42
CA VAL A 94 2.94 -0.92 -20.44
C VAL A 94 2.27 -1.94 -21.35
N ASP A 95 3.00 -2.46 -22.33
CA ASP A 95 2.56 -3.63 -23.10
C ASP A 95 2.55 -4.86 -22.19
N ARG A 96 1.36 -5.40 -21.92
CA ARG A 96 1.15 -6.56 -21.04
C ARG A 96 1.05 -7.88 -21.79
N THR A 97 1.16 -7.89 -23.13
CA THR A 97 1.13 -9.13 -23.93
C THR A 97 2.30 -10.06 -23.64
N GLN A 98 3.41 -9.50 -23.15
CA GLN A 98 4.64 -10.23 -22.82
C GLN A 98 4.79 -10.52 -21.31
N GLU A 99 3.78 -10.23 -20.50
CA GLU A 99 3.86 -10.42 -19.05
C GLU A 99 3.58 -11.88 -18.67
N PHE A 100 4.50 -12.49 -17.94
CA PHE A 100 4.35 -13.85 -17.42
C PHE A 100 4.12 -13.81 -15.90
N LEU A 101 2.85 -13.99 -15.49
CA LEU A 101 2.44 -13.93 -14.08
C LEU A 101 2.56 -15.30 -13.42
N GLY A 102 3.22 -15.34 -12.27
CA GLY A 102 3.39 -16.55 -11.48
C GLY A 102 2.27 -16.76 -10.45
N PRO A 103 2.31 -17.87 -9.69
CA PRO A 103 1.34 -18.13 -8.62
C PRO A 103 1.28 -17.04 -7.53
N ALA A 104 2.35 -16.28 -7.33
CA ALA A 104 2.38 -15.16 -6.39
C ALA A 104 1.53 -13.96 -6.86
N ASP A 105 1.26 -13.87 -8.16
CA ASP A 105 0.56 -12.75 -8.79
C ASP A 105 -0.96 -13.00 -8.93
N MET A 106 -1.48 -14.03 -8.27
CA MET A 106 -2.90 -14.41 -8.37
C MET A 106 -3.86 -13.26 -7.99
N ALA A 107 -3.47 -12.41 -7.04
CA ALA A 107 -4.24 -11.21 -6.70
C ALA A 107 -4.30 -10.20 -7.87
N ILE A 108 -3.21 -10.05 -8.63
CA ILE A 108 -3.15 -9.19 -9.81
C ILE A 108 -4.06 -9.75 -10.90
N VAL A 109 -3.99 -11.07 -11.14
CA VAL A 109 -4.86 -11.76 -12.11
C VAL A 109 -6.34 -11.57 -11.73
N ALA A 110 -6.70 -11.78 -10.46
CA ALA A 110 -8.06 -11.61 -9.99
C ALA A 110 -8.57 -10.17 -10.15
N ALA A 111 -7.76 -9.18 -9.75
CA ALA A 111 -8.11 -7.77 -9.90
C ALA A 111 -8.31 -7.38 -11.37
N ARG A 112 -7.45 -7.86 -12.29
CA ARG A 112 -7.60 -7.57 -13.73
C ARG A 112 -8.86 -8.18 -14.31
N LYS A 113 -9.19 -9.42 -13.95
CA LYS A 113 -10.44 -10.06 -14.38
C LYS A 113 -11.67 -9.29 -13.90
N LEU A 114 -11.64 -8.75 -12.68
CA LEU A 114 -12.73 -7.92 -12.16
C LEU A 114 -12.88 -6.62 -12.96
N LEU A 115 -11.77 -5.97 -13.32
CA LEU A 115 -11.80 -4.77 -14.16
C LEU A 115 -12.29 -5.05 -15.57
N GLU A 116 -11.85 -6.15 -16.19
CA GLU A 116 -12.33 -6.60 -17.51
C GLU A 116 -13.85 -6.85 -17.49
N GLN A 117 -14.35 -7.56 -16.47
CA GLN A 117 -15.79 -7.77 -16.28
C GLN A 117 -16.54 -6.45 -16.10
N ALA A 118 -16.01 -5.54 -15.30
CA ALA A 118 -16.61 -4.23 -15.11
C ALA A 118 -16.70 -3.43 -16.43
N ILE A 119 -15.67 -3.51 -17.28
CA ILE A 119 -15.68 -2.88 -18.61
C ILE A 119 -16.81 -3.45 -19.48
N GLU A 120 -16.95 -4.78 -19.54
CA GLU A 120 -18.02 -5.41 -20.33
C GLU A 120 -19.41 -5.08 -19.79
N THR A 121 -19.59 -5.11 -18.46
CA THR A 121 -20.87 -4.71 -17.84
C THR A 121 -21.25 -3.26 -18.18
N VAL A 122 -20.30 -2.34 -18.10
CA VAL A 122 -20.55 -0.93 -18.44
C VAL A 122 -20.84 -0.73 -19.93
N LYS A 123 -20.20 -1.51 -20.82
CA LYS A 123 -20.50 -1.48 -22.26
C LYS A 123 -21.93 -1.90 -22.57
N ASP A 124 -22.49 -2.79 -21.78
CA ASP A 124 -23.87 -3.28 -21.88
C ASP A 124 -24.86 -2.43 -21.06
N ASP A 125 -24.51 -1.17 -20.74
CA ASP A 125 -25.31 -0.23 -19.94
C ASP A 125 -25.67 -0.73 -18.52
N GLY A 126 -24.89 -1.66 -17.97
CA GLY A 126 -25.05 -2.20 -16.63
C GLY A 126 -24.17 -1.53 -15.57
N ASP A 127 -24.52 -1.75 -14.30
CA ASP A 127 -23.74 -1.30 -13.15
C ASP A 127 -22.70 -2.36 -12.72
N PRO A 128 -21.40 -2.05 -12.73
CA PRO A 128 -20.36 -3.01 -12.35
C PRO A 128 -20.31 -3.21 -10.82
N LEU A 129 -19.72 -4.32 -10.39
CA LEU A 129 -19.48 -4.58 -8.96
C LEU A 129 -18.63 -3.45 -8.34
N GLY A 130 -18.96 -3.06 -7.11
CA GLY A 130 -18.21 -2.03 -6.38
C GLY A 130 -18.80 -0.62 -6.43
N VAL A 131 -19.89 -0.37 -7.19
CA VAL A 131 -20.53 0.96 -7.27
C VAL A 131 -21.56 1.22 -6.17
N ALA A 132 -22.01 0.18 -5.47
CA ALA A 132 -22.98 0.32 -4.39
C ALA A 132 -22.40 1.11 -3.20
N PRO A 133 -23.19 1.93 -2.50
CA PRO A 133 -22.71 2.68 -1.32
C PRO A 133 -22.45 1.80 -0.10
N THR A 134 -22.69 0.49 -0.18
CA THR A 134 -22.59 -0.44 0.96
C THR A 134 -21.16 -0.70 1.44
N TYR A 135 -20.14 -0.27 0.68
CA TYR A 135 -18.73 -0.50 1.00
C TYR A 135 -18.12 0.52 1.97
N TYR A 136 -18.81 1.63 2.30
CA TYR A 136 -18.26 2.67 3.18
C TYR A 136 -18.06 2.23 4.64
N ASN A 137 -18.69 1.13 5.04
CA ASN A 137 -18.55 0.56 6.38
C ASN A 137 -17.42 -0.48 6.47
N ILE A 138 -16.68 -0.73 5.39
CA ILE A 138 -15.49 -1.56 5.46
C ILE A 138 -14.44 -0.81 6.29
N ARG A 139 -13.92 -1.47 7.32
CA ARG A 139 -12.85 -0.97 8.18
C ARG A 139 -11.66 -1.92 8.11
N ALA A 140 -10.46 -1.36 8.12
CA ALA A 140 -9.26 -2.14 8.39
C ALA A 140 -9.28 -2.57 9.85
N ALA A 141 -8.91 -3.82 10.12
CA ALA A 141 -8.81 -4.35 11.46
C ALA A 141 -7.47 -5.06 11.64
N GLU A 142 -6.93 -4.97 12.84
CA GLU A 142 -5.67 -5.57 13.21
C GLU A 142 -5.77 -6.09 14.64
N ALA A 143 -5.22 -7.27 14.88
CA ALA A 143 -5.09 -7.83 16.22
C ALA A 143 -3.89 -8.78 16.30
N THR A 144 -3.37 -8.94 17.52
CA THR A 144 -2.25 -9.87 17.81
C THR A 144 -2.79 -11.14 18.45
N TYR A 145 -2.43 -12.29 17.89
CA TYR A 145 -2.88 -13.60 18.39
C TYR A 145 -1.70 -14.52 18.72
N PHE A 146 -1.89 -15.39 19.70
CA PHE A 146 -0.93 -16.46 19.99
C PHE A 146 -0.88 -17.48 18.84
N ARG A 147 0.31 -18.02 18.60
CA ARG A 147 0.53 -19.07 17.61
C ARG A 147 -0.31 -20.31 17.94
N GLY A 148 -1.15 -20.75 17.01
CA GLY A 148 -2.05 -21.90 17.15
C GLY A 148 -3.52 -21.53 17.38
N LYS A 149 -3.82 -20.25 17.67
CA LYS A 149 -5.19 -19.74 17.74
C LYS A 149 -5.72 -19.46 16.32
N ASN A 150 -7.00 -19.74 16.07
CA ASN A 150 -7.64 -19.41 14.80
C ASN A 150 -7.97 -17.91 14.76
N TRP A 151 -6.98 -17.11 14.34
CA TRP A 151 -7.08 -15.65 14.26
C TRP A 151 -8.22 -15.19 13.35
N LYS A 152 -8.56 -15.97 12.32
CA LYS A 152 -9.56 -15.57 11.32
C LYS A 152 -10.93 -15.44 11.96
N ASP A 153 -11.37 -16.50 12.65
CA ASP A 153 -12.71 -16.55 13.24
C ASP A 153 -12.86 -15.53 14.36
N ASP A 154 -11.80 -15.28 15.13
CA ASP A 154 -11.83 -14.33 16.23
C ASP A 154 -11.81 -12.88 15.75
N LEU A 155 -10.96 -12.54 14.77
CA LEU A 155 -10.93 -11.22 14.16
C LEU A 155 -12.28 -10.88 13.50
N PHE A 156 -12.87 -11.83 12.76
CA PHE A 156 -14.18 -11.62 12.15
C PHE A 156 -15.28 -11.42 13.19
N ARG A 157 -15.24 -12.14 14.31
CA ARG A 157 -16.22 -11.96 15.39
C ARG A 157 -16.11 -10.55 15.98
N GLU A 158 -14.90 -10.11 16.32
CA GLU A 158 -14.64 -8.77 16.88
C GLU A 158 -15.10 -7.65 15.92
N CYS A 159 -14.75 -7.74 14.64
CA CYS A 159 -15.08 -6.70 13.65
C CYS A 159 -16.58 -6.57 13.33
N ILE A 160 -17.37 -7.63 13.51
CA ILE A 160 -18.81 -7.63 13.22
C ILE A 160 -19.64 -7.07 14.39
N HIS A 161 -19.11 -7.12 15.63
CA HIS A 161 -19.83 -6.61 16.80
C HIS A 161 -19.79 -5.07 16.89
N ASP A 162 -18.72 -4.43 16.45
CA ASP A 162 -18.57 -2.95 16.50
C ASP A 162 -19.58 -2.19 15.61
N THR A 163 -20.23 -2.87 14.65
CA THR A 163 -21.25 -2.24 13.80
C THR A 163 -22.61 -2.02 14.45
N ASN A 164 -22.90 -2.62 15.61
CA ASN A 164 -24.21 -2.50 16.27
C ASN A 164 -24.29 -1.44 17.37
N ASP A 165 -23.16 -0.90 17.85
CA ASP A 165 -23.12 0.04 18.98
C ASP A 165 -22.98 1.53 18.56
N GLN A 166 -23.00 1.83 17.26
CA GLN A 166 -22.86 3.19 16.71
C GLN A 166 -24.20 3.84 16.30
N ASN A 167 -25.34 3.19 16.55
CA ASN A 167 -26.69 3.68 16.20
C ASN A 167 -27.63 3.80 17.43
N SER A 168 -27.11 4.25 18.58
CA SER A 168 -27.95 4.63 19.73
C SER A 168 -27.65 6.04 20.22
#